data_AF-A0A7Y5SRA4-F1
#
_entry.id   AF-A0A7Y5SRA4-F1
#
_cell.length_a   1.000
_cell.length_b   1.000
_cell.length_c   1.000
_cell.angle_alpha   90.00
_cell.angle_beta   90.00
_cell.angle_gamma   90.00
#
_symmetry.space_group_name_H-M   'P 1'
#
loop_
_entity.id
_entity.type
_entity.pdbx_description
1 polymer ?
#
loop_
_entity_poly.entity_id
_entity_poly.type
_entity_poly.pdbx_seq_one_letter_code
_entity_poly.pdbx_strand_id
1 'polypeptide(L)'
;MIRVLPLLVLVFLAGCGSGETAPAVPEKTEISAVAPAEMRRMLEGLRSENPRLQYAALETLGRFPAAARPHRQQVERLQSTAKDPRVREKAAQLLVLLTAEKQE
;
A
#
# COMPACT_ATOMS: atom_id res chain seq x y z
N MET A 1 -33.79 -25.31 -23.28
CA MET A 1 -34.61 -24.07 -23.22
C MET A 1 -34.38 -23.48 -21.83
N ILE A 2 -33.38 -22.61 -21.63
CA ILE A 2 -33.54 -21.14 -21.48
C ILE A 2 -34.95 -20.71 -21.07
N ARG A 3 -35.03 -19.93 -19.98
CA ARG A 3 -35.83 -18.69 -19.77
C ARG A 3 -36.42 -18.65 -18.35
N VAL A 4 -36.45 -17.59 -17.56
CA VAL A 4 -35.80 -16.26 -17.39
C VAL A 4 -36.13 -15.91 -15.91
N LEU A 5 -35.30 -15.12 -15.24
CA LEU A 5 -35.69 -14.22 -14.14
C LEU A 5 -36.89 -13.30 -14.56
N PRO A 6 -37.37 -12.30 -13.78
CA PRO A 6 -37.45 -12.05 -12.33
C PRO A 6 -38.90 -11.58 -11.95
N LEU A 7 -39.06 -10.99 -10.75
CA LEU A 7 -39.66 -9.65 -10.55
C LEU A 7 -40.79 -9.59 -9.49
N LEU A 8 -40.52 -8.74 -8.46
CA LEU A 8 -41.46 -7.80 -7.80
C LEU A 8 -42.64 -8.42 -7.01
N VAL A 9 -43.06 -7.95 -5.83
CA VAL A 9 -43.15 -6.60 -5.26
C VAL A 9 -43.33 -6.78 -3.75
N LEU A 10 -42.74 -5.93 -2.91
CA LEU A 10 -43.36 -5.39 -1.69
C LEU A 10 -42.50 -4.21 -1.23
N VAL A 11 -42.79 -3.02 -1.76
CA VAL A 11 -43.44 -1.90 -1.06
C VAL A 11 -42.56 -1.33 0.06
N PHE A 12 -42.03 -0.12 -0.17
CA PHE A 12 -41.84 0.87 0.88
C PHE A 12 -42.15 2.26 0.31
N LEU A 13 -43.34 2.76 0.64
CA LEU A 13 -43.71 4.17 0.48
C LEU A 13 -43.06 4.99 1.63
N ALA A 14 -42.82 6.26 1.31
CA ALA A 14 -42.82 7.41 2.22
C ALA A 14 -41.58 7.66 3.09
N GLY A 15 -40.75 8.58 2.60
CA GLY A 15 -39.83 9.40 3.40
C GLY A 15 -39.46 10.67 2.64
N CYS A 16 -40.26 11.72 2.79
CA CYS A 16 -39.89 13.10 2.47
C CYS A 16 -38.77 13.57 3.40
N GLY A 17 -37.88 14.45 2.92
CA GLY A 17 -37.16 15.35 3.82
C GLY A 17 -35.78 15.74 3.32
N SER A 18 -35.71 16.93 2.74
CA SER A 18 -34.58 17.83 2.58
C SER A 18 -33.25 17.45 3.24
N GLY A 19 -32.18 17.62 2.47
CA GLY A 19 -30.87 17.83 3.05
C GLY A 19 -29.77 17.41 2.10
N GLU A 20 -29.33 18.36 1.29
CA GLU A 20 -27.91 18.69 1.18
C GLU A 20 -26.94 17.57 1.55
N THR A 21 -26.33 16.96 0.56
CA THR A 21 -24.88 16.97 0.33
C THR A 21 -24.68 15.95 -0.79
N ALA A 22 -24.49 16.44 -2.01
CA ALA A 22 -23.94 15.61 -3.08
C ALA A 22 -22.73 14.86 -2.49
N PRO A 23 -22.59 13.53 -2.68
CA PRO A 23 -21.32 12.90 -2.34
C PRO A 23 -20.28 13.69 -3.11
N ALA A 24 -19.40 14.38 -2.38
CA ALA A 24 -18.18 14.90 -2.95
C ALA A 24 -17.50 13.66 -3.52
N VAL A 25 -17.72 13.44 -4.81
CA VAL A 25 -16.84 12.66 -5.67
C VAL A 25 -15.48 13.27 -5.35
N PRO A 26 -14.54 12.54 -4.73
CA PRO A 26 -13.22 13.07 -4.59
C PRO A 26 -12.64 13.14 -6.00
N GLU A 27 -12.85 14.28 -6.64
CA GLU A 27 -12.08 14.74 -7.77
C GLU A 27 -10.61 14.69 -7.36
N LYS A 28 -9.90 13.78 -8.02
CA LYS A 28 -8.58 14.04 -8.58
C LYS A 28 -7.65 14.86 -7.69
N THR A 29 -6.91 14.17 -6.84
CA THR A 29 -5.57 14.61 -6.45
C THR A 29 -4.64 13.41 -6.58
N GLU A 30 -4.02 13.32 -7.75
CA GLU A 30 -2.81 12.54 -7.99
C GLU A 30 -1.71 13.07 -7.07
N ILE A 31 -1.55 12.46 -5.89
CA ILE A 31 -0.25 12.37 -5.24
C ILE A 31 -0.16 10.96 -4.71
N SER A 32 0.84 10.23 -5.20
CA SER A 32 1.24 8.86 -4.85
C SER A 32 1.55 8.71 -3.36
N ALA A 33 0.53 8.81 -2.51
CA ALA A 33 0.64 8.71 -1.06
C ALA A 33 0.22 7.29 -0.64
N VAL A 34 1.17 6.55 -0.04
CA VAL A 34 0.88 5.25 0.57
C VAL A 34 -0.09 5.46 1.72
N ALA A 35 -1.20 4.72 1.74
CA ALA A 35 -2.16 4.79 2.83
C ALA A 35 -1.47 4.39 4.15
N PRO A 36 -1.76 5.05 5.30
CA PRO A 36 -1.07 4.75 6.57
C PRO A 36 -1.22 3.30 7.05
N ALA A 37 -2.31 2.62 6.69
CA ALA A 37 -2.50 1.20 6.98
C ALA A 37 -1.59 0.32 6.13
N GLU A 38 -1.38 0.70 4.86
CA GLU A 38 -0.53 -0.03 3.93
C GLU A 38 0.95 0.12 4.30
N MET A 39 1.38 1.33 4.67
CA MET A 39 2.73 1.58 5.19
C MET A 39 3.01 0.71 6.43
N ARG A 40 2.07 0.65 7.38
CA ARG A 40 2.21 -0.22 8.56
C ARG A 40 2.43 -1.69 8.19
N ARG A 41 1.67 -2.22 7.24
CA ARG A 41 1.83 -3.61 6.76
C ARG A 41 3.20 -3.84 6.11
N MET A 42 3.71 -2.88 5.33
CA MET A 42 5.05 -2.97 4.76
C MET A 42 6.12 -3.02 5.87
N LEU A 43 6.00 -2.15 6.88
CA LEU A 43 6.94 -2.11 8.01
C LEU A 43 6.88 -3.37 8.88
N GLU A 44 5.69 -3.95 9.08
CA GLU A 44 5.52 -5.25 9.73
C GLU A 44 6.18 -6.36 8.91
N GLY A 45 6.01 -6.34 7.58
CA GLY A 45 6.66 -7.29 6.67
C GLY A 45 8.18 -7.26 6.77
N LEU A 46 8.80 -6.08 6.90
CA LEU A 46 10.25 -5.95 7.15
C LEU A 46 10.72 -6.56 8.48
N ARG A 47 9.84 -6.65 9.49
CA ARG A 47 10.14 -7.22 10.80
C ARG A 47 9.80 -8.71 10.90
N SER A 48 9.14 -9.27 9.89
CA SER A 48 8.78 -10.67 9.85
C SER A 48 10.03 -11.55 9.86
N GLU A 49 9.94 -12.73 10.48
CA GLU A 49 10.99 -13.75 10.34
C GLU A 49 10.92 -14.49 8.98
N ASN A 50 9.81 -14.33 8.25
CA ASN A 50 9.62 -14.96 6.95
C ASN A 50 10.34 -14.15 5.86
N PRO A 51 11.36 -14.72 5.19
CA PRO A 51 12.14 -14.00 4.17
C PRO A 51 11.30 -13.58 2.96
N ARG A 52 10.20 -14.29 2.65
CA ARG A 52 9.29 -13.90 1.56
C ARG A 52 8.55 -12.61 1.89
N LEU A 53 8.13 -12.44 3.14
CA LEU A 53 7.44 -11.22 3.59
C LEU A 53 8.40 -10.04 3.67
N GLN A 54 9.63 -10.27 4.15
CA GLN A 54 10.69 -9.27 4.12
C GLN A 54 10.97 -8.80 2.68
N TYR A 55 11.12 -9.74 1.74
CA TYR A 55 11.35 -9.42 0.32
C TYR A 55 10.20 -8.62 -0.29
N ALA A 56 8.96 -9.06 -0.09
CA ALA A 56 7.77 -8.37 -0.62
C ALA A 56 7.62 -6.95 -0.04
N ALA A 57 7.92 -6.78 1.25
CA ALA A 57 7.92 -5.47 1.88
C ALA A 57 9.00 -4.54 1.28
N LEU A 58 10.22 -5.03 1.09
CA LEU A 58 11.29 -4.28 0.43
C LEU A 58 10.95 -3.91 -1.02
N GLU A 59 10.38 -4.83 -1.76
CA GLU A 59 9.95 -4.59 -3.14
C GLU A 59 8.87 -3.51 -3.21
N THR A 60 7.88 -3.58 -2.33
CA THR A 60 6.78 -2.61 -2.30
C THR A 60 7.29 -1.24 -1.87
N LEU A 61 8.13 -1.17 -0.84
CA LEU A 61 8.77 0.08 -0.40
C LEU A 61 9.62 0.73 -1.49
N GLY A 62 10.27 -0.06 -2.35
CA GLY A 62 11.02 0.46 -3.50
C GLY A 62 10.17 1.17 -4.55
N ARG A 63 8.85 0.93 -4.59
CA ARG A 63 7.92 1.68 -5.44
C ARG A 63 7.54 3.04 -4.85
N PHE A 64 7.84 3.25 -3.56
CA PHE A 64 7.49 4.46 -2.81
C PHE A 64 8.72 5.03 -2.09
N PRO A 65 9.77 5.46 -2.82
CA PRO A 65 11.02 5.93 -2.23
C PRO A 65 10.84 6.99 -1.15
N ALA A 66 10.02 8.01 -1.41
CA ALA A 66 9.73 9.07 -0.46
C ALA A 66 9.21 8.54 0.89
N ALA A 67 8.42 7.47 0.85
CA ALA A 67 7.83 6.83 2.01
C ALA A 67 8.80 5.84 2.70
N ALA A 68 9.78 5.30 1.96
CA ALA A 68 10.81 4.42 2.48
C ALA A 68 11.99 5.16 3.14
N ARG A 69 12.25 6.41 2.75
CA ARG A 69 13.36 7.25 3.30
C ARG A 69 13.41 7.30 4.84
N PRO A 70 12.30 7.56 5.57
CA PRO A 70 12.32 7.58 7.04
C PRO A 70 12.73 6.25 7.67
N HIS A 71 12.59 5.15 6.92
CA HIS A 71 12.85 3.79 7.38
C HIS A 71 14.18 3.22 6.85
N ARG A 72 15.04 4.07 6.26
CA ARG A 72 16.35 3.67 5.71
C ARG A 72 17.18 2.84 6.69
N GLN A 73 17.27 3.25 7.95
CA GLN A 73 18.06 2.53 8.96
C GLN A 73 17.55 1.09 9.18
N GLN A 74 16.23 0.86 9.09
CA GLN A 74 15.66 -0.48 9.19
C GLN A 74 16.06 -1.34 7.98
N VAL A 75 16.10 -0.75 6.79
CA VAL A 75 16.57 -1.41 5.57
C VAL A 75 18.07 -1.76 5.66
N GLU A 76 18.91 -0.86 6.20
CA GLU A 76 20.35 -1.12 6.43
C GLU A 76 20.59 -2.28 7.40
N ARG A 77 19.82 -2.33 8.49
CA ARG A 77 19.87 -3.46 9.42
C ARG A 77 19.51 -4.76 8.70
N LEU A 78 18.41 -4.75 7.94
CA LEU A 78 17.96 -5.94 7.22
C LEU A 78 18.98 -6.40 6.16
N GLN A 79 19.63 -5.47 5.45
CA GLN A 79 20.73 -5.78 4.52
C GLN A 79 21.86 -6.54 5.22
N SER A 80 22.18 -6.18 6.46
CA SER A 80 23.29 -6.76 7.21
C SER A 80 22.93 -8.06 7.93
N THR A 81 21.69 -8.19 8.41
CA THR A 81 21.29 -9.28 9.31
C THR A 81 20.36 -10.32 8.69
N ALA A 82 19.75 -10.04 7.52
CA ALA A 82 18.83 -11.00 6.90
C ALA A 82 19.57 -12.29 6.53
N LYS A 83 19.00 -13.43 6.93
CA LYS A 83 19.55 -14.77 6.65
C LYS A 83 19.50 -15.09 5.15
N ASP A 84 18.39 -14.72 4.49
CA ASP A 84 18.19 -14.95 3.07
C ASP A 84 19.02 -13.97 2.23
N PRO A 85 19.91 -14.46 1.33
CA PRO A 85 20.72 -13.59 0.48
C PRO A 85 19.89 -12.69 -0.44
N ARG A 86 18.72 -13.13 -0.91
CA ARG A 86 17.85 -12.33 -1.79
C ARG A 86 17.27 -11.13 -1.06
N VAL A 87 16.98 -11.28 0.23
CA VAL A 87 16.52 -10.17 1.09
C VAL A 87 17.65 -9.15 1.26
N ARG A 88 18.89 -9.61 1.52
CA ARG A 88 20.05 -8.72 1.62
C ARG A 88 20.28 -7.93 0.33
N GLU A 89 20.23 -8.62 -0.80
CA GLU A 89 20.40 -8.00 -2.13
C GLU A 89 19.30 -6.97 -2.42
N LYS A 90 18.03 -7.32 -2.18
CA LYS A 90 16.92 -6.40 -2.40
C LYS A 90 17.01 -5.17 -1.48
N ALA A 91 17.44 -5.35 -0.24
CA ALA A 91 17.68 -4.25 0.69
C ALA A 91 18.80 -3.33 0.19
N ALA A 92 19.89 -3.89 -0.34
CA ALA A 92 20.97 -3.13 -0.95
C ALA A 92 20.48 -2.29 -2.15
N GLN A 93 19.70 -2.89 -3.05
CA GLN A 93 19.10 -2.19 -4.20
C GLN A 93 18.22 -1.03 -3.76
N LEU A 94 17.38 -1.23 -2.74
CA LEU A 94 16.55 -0.16 -2.19
C LEU A 94 17.41 0.96 -1.60
N LEU A 95 18.48 0.65 -0.87
CA LEU A 95 19.37 1.66 -0.30
C LEU A 95 20.05 2.51 -1.38
N VAL A 96 20.49 1.89 -2.47
CA VAL A 96 21.02 2.62 -3.64
C VAL A 96 19.97 3.61 -4.16
N LEU A 97 18.73 3.14 -4.36
CA LEU A 97 17.62 3.96 -4.82
C LEU A 97 17.32 5.14 -3.88
N LEU A 98 17.35 4.91 -2.56
CA LEU A 98 17.15 5.97 -1.55
C LEU A 98 18.30 6.99 -1.48
N THR A 99 19.49 6.63 -1.98
CA THR A 99 20.65 7.56 -2.05
C THR A 99 20.73 8.32 -3.37
N ALA A 100 20.15 7.78 -4.46
CA ALA A 100 20.19 8.40 -5.78
C ALA A 100 19.38 9.69 -5.85
N GLU A 101 18.28 9.79 -5.11
CA GLU A 101 17.40 10.98 -5.13
C GLU A 101 17.86 12.12 -4.19
N LYS A 102 19.06 12.05 -3.63
CA LYS A 102 19.60 13.09 -2.73
C LYS A 102 20.21 14.28 -3.49
N GLN A 103 20.11 14.33 -4.82
CA GLN A 103 20.88 15.19 -5.74
C GLN A 103 20.00 16.11 -6.62
N GLU A 104 18.75 16.39 -6.22
CA GLU A 104 17.91 17.44 -6.85
C GLU A 104 17.57 18.56 -5.87
#